data_AF-A0A0C1RRR9-F1
#
_entry.id   AF-A0A0C1RRR9-F1
#
_cell.length_a   1.000
_cell.length_b   1.000
_cell.length_c   1.000
_cell.angle_alpha   90.00
_cell.angle_beta   90.00
_cell.angle_gamma   90.00
#
_symmetry.space_group_name_H-M   'P 1'
#
loop_
_entity.id
_entity.type
_entity.pdbx_description
1 polymer ?
#
loop_
_entity_poly.entity_id
_entity_poly.type
_entity_poly.pdbx_seq_one_letter_code
_entity_poly.pdbx_strand_id
1 'polypeptide(L)' 'MKIVFASGNEGKVKEIKEMLEGMGIELVSLKAYTNVPEIVEDGSTFLENALKKARIISEFTNETVLADDSG' A
#
# COMPACT_ATOMS: atom_id res chain seq x y z
N MET A 1 7.70 3.79 -13.37
CA MET A 1 6.26 3.66 -12.99
C MET A 1 6.14 3.94 -11.51
N LYS A 2 5.16 4.74 -11.05
CA LYS A 2 4.96 5.03 -9.63
C LYS A 2 3.94 4.06 -9.03
N ILE A 3 4.23 3.51 -7.85
CA ILE A 3 3.30 2.69 -7.07
C ILE A 3 3.28 3.20 -5.63
N VAL A 4 2.09 3.45 -5.10
CA VAL A 4 1.91 3.74 -3.68
C VAL A 4 1.76 2.41 -2.92
N PHE A 5 2.53 2.22 -1.85
CA PHE A 5 2.40 1.05 -0.99
C PHE A 5 1.52 1.39 0.22
N ALA A 6 0.32 0.81 0.28
CA ALA A 6 -0.68 1.02 1.31
C ALA A 6 -0.38 0.19 2.58
N SER A 7 0.79 0.39 3.16
CA SER A 7 1.20 -0.22 4.44
C SER A 7 1.92 0.80 5.32
N GLY A 8 1.59 0.78 6.61
CA GLY A 8 2.28 1.57 7.63
C GLY A 8 3.55 0.91 8.19
N ASN A 9 3.80 -0.36 7.85
CA ASN A 9 4.94 -1.12 8.38
C ASN A 9 6.22 -0.82 7.57
N GLU A 10 7.17 -0.13 8.20
CA GLU A 10 8.45 0.25 7.57
C GLU A 10 9.30 -0.95 7.13
N GLY A 11 9.24 -2.07 7.85
CA GLY A 11 9.92 -3.30 7.48
C GLY A 11 9.43 -3.84 6.14
N LYS A 12 8.11 -3.92 5.98
CA LYS A 12 7.48 -4.34 4.71
C LYS A 12 7.79 -3.37 3.56
N VAL A 13 7.77 -2.07 3.83
CA VAL A 13 8.14 -1.05 2.82
C VAL A 13 9.56 -1.30 2.31
N LYS A 14 10.50 -1.64 3.21
CA LYS A 14 11.87 -1.96 2.84
C LYS A 14 11.96 -3.24 2.02
N GLU A 15 11.31 -4.32 2.45
CA GLU A 15 11.29 -5.60 1.72
C GLU A 15 10.73 -5.44 0.30
N ILE A 16 9.58 -4.78 0.14
CA ILE A 16 8.98 -4.53 -1.18
C ILE A 16 9.87 -3.63 -2.03
N LYS A 17 10.52 -2.63 -1.44
CA LYS A 17 11.46 -1.76 -2.16
C LYS A 17 12.64 -2.54 -2.71
N GLU A 18 13.19 -3.47 -1.93
CA GLU A 18 14.27 -4.38 -2.37
C GLU A 18 13.78 -5.33 -3.48
N MET A 19 12.57 -5.90 -3.36
CA MET A 19 11.98 -6.77 -4.39
C MET A 19 11.76 -6.07 -5.73
N LEU A 20 11.49 -4.76 -5.71
CA LEU A 20 11.24 -3.96 -6.91
C LEU A 20 12.49 -3.27 -7.46
N GLU A 21 13.64 -3.48 -6.83
CA GLU A 21 14.91 -2.88 -7.25
C GLU A 21 15.26 -3.29 -8.69
N GLY A 22 15.71 -2.32 -9.50
CA GLY A 22 16.05 -2.54 -10.91
C GLY A 22 14.85 -2.66 -11.86
N MET A 23 13.60 -2.68 -11.38
CA MET A 23 12.40 -2.80 -12.24
C MET A 23 11.91 -1.45 -12.81
N GLY A 24 12.58 -0.34 -12.50
CA GLY A 24 12.11 1.01 -12.89
C GLY A 24 10.80 1.44 -12.21
N ILE A 25 10.50 0.83 -11.06
CA ILE A 25 9.33 1.14 -10.23
C ILE A 25 9.77 2.04 -9.07
N GLU A 26 9.09 3.16 -8.91
CA GLU A 26 9.22 4.06 -7.78
C GLU A 26 8.16 3.69 -6.74
N LEU A 27 8.60 3.12 -5.61
CA LEU A 27 7.73 2.78 -4.49
C LEU A 27 7.57 3.98 -3.55
N VAL A 28 6.34 4.43 -3.36
CA VAL A 28 6.00 5.58 -2.51
C VAL A 28 5.23 5.11 -1.29
N SER A 29 5.69 5.49 -0.09
CA SER A 29 4.99 5.19 1.16
C SER A 29 3.81 6.12 1.38
N LEU A 30 2.78 5.66 2.09
CA LEU A 30 1.68 6.50 2.60
C LEU A 30 2.16 7.74 3.39
N LYS A 31 3.37 7.70 3.98
CA LYS A 31 3.97 8.85 4.67
C LYS A 31 4.19 10.08 3.78
N ALA A 32 4.17 9.92 2.45
CA ALA A 32 4.25 11.02 1.51
C ALA A 32 2.94 11.83 1.40
N TYR A 33 1.85 11.35 2.01
CA TYR A 33 0.53 11.95 1.93
C TYR A 33 0.07 12.44 3.30
N THR A 34 -0.67 13.55 3.32
CA THR A 34 -1.32 14.08 4.53
C THR A 34 -2.81 13.70 4.53
N ASN A 35 -3.40 13.52 5.71
CA ASN A 35 -4.83 13.16 5.85
C ASN A 35 -5.22 11.84 5.16
N VAL A 36 -4.33 10.85 5.19
CA VAL A 36 -4.63 9.50 4.71
C VAL A 36 -5.85 8.96 5.48
N PRO A 37 -6.88 8.43 4.79
CA PRO A 37 -8.07 7.90 5.45
C PRO A 37 -7.71 6.71 6.35
N GLU A 38 -8.42 6.59 7.47
CA GLU A 38 -8.35 5.40 8.31
C GLU A 38 -8.91 4.20 7.54
N ILE A 39 -8.19 3.08 7.57
CA ILE A 39 -8.60 1.86 6.89
C ILE A 39 -8.98 0.83 7.94
N VAL A 40 -10.28 0.50 7.99
CA VAL A 40 -10.80 -0.53 8.89
C VAL A 40 -10.68 -1.89 8.23
N GLU A 41 -9.91 -2.78 8.86
CA GLU A 41 -9.64 -4.16 8.44
C GLU A 41 -10.66 -5.13 9.06
N ASP A 42 -11.91 -5.05 8.60
CA ASP A 42 -13.06 -5.85 9.06
C ASP A 42 -13.40 -7.03 8.10
N GLY A 43 -12.54 -7.28 7.12
CA GLY A 43 -12.68 -8.39 6.18
C GLY A 43 -12.55 -9.74 6.87
N SER A 44 -13.22 -10.73 6.31
CA SER A 44 -13.13 -12.13 6.77
C SER A 44 -11.89 -12.84 6.25
N THR A 45 -11.16 -12.23 5.31
CA THR A 45 -9.92 -12.78 4.73
C THR A 45 -8.86 -11.71 4.55
N PHE A 46 -7.58 -12.11 4.56
CA PHE A 46 -6.46 -11.22 4.23
C PHE A 46 -6.61 -10.58 2.85
N LEU A 47 -7.15 -11.32 1.87
CA LEU A 47 -7.39 -10.81 0.53
C LEU A 47 -8.41 -9.66 0.53
N GLU A 48 -9.49 -9.78 1.30
CA GLU A 48 -10.50 -8.72 1.42
C GLU A 48 -9.91 -7.45 2.02
N ASN A 49 -9.13 -7.57 3.10
CA ASN A 49 -8.47 -6.44 3.73
C ASN A 49 -7.43 -5.79 2.82
N ALA A 50 -6.60 -6.58 2.13
CA ALA A 50 -5.62 -6.06 1.17
C ALA A 50 -6.30 -5.32 0.01
N LEU A 51 -7.37 -5.89 -0.57
CA LEU A 51 -8.16 -5.23 -1.62
C LEU A 51 -8.82 -3.95 -1.12
N LYS A 52 -9.36 -3.96 0.10
CA LYS A 52 -9.99 -2.78 0.72
C LYS A 52 -8.98 -1.67 0.92
N LYS A 53 -7.79 -1.97 1.46
CA LYS A 53 -6.66 -1.04 1.58
C LYS A 53 -6.28 -0.43 0.24
N ALA A 54 -6.07 -1.27 -0.78
CA ALA A 54 -5.65 -0.81 -2.11
C ALA A 54 -6.69 0.14 -2.73
N ARG A 55 -7.98 -0.20 -2.64
CA ARG A 55 -9.08 0.61 -3.20
C ARG A 55 -9.18 1.97 -2.53
N ILE A 56 -9.25 2.01 -1.20
CA ILE A 56 -9.41 3.25 -0.43
C ILE A 56 -8.24 4.21 -0.72
N ILE A 57 -7.00 3.70 -0.71
CA ILE A 57 -5.83 4.54 -0.98
C ILE A 57 -5.77 4.96 -2.46
N SER A 58 -6.19 4.10 -3.39
CA SER A 58 -6.19 4.44 -4.81
C SER A 58 -7.20 5.54 -5.10
N GLU A 59 -8.40 5.46 -4.52
CA GLU A 59 -9.42 6.51 -4.60
C GLU A 59 -8.95 7.82 -3.96
N PHE A 60 -8.27 7.75 -2.81
CA PHE A 60 -7.73 8.93 -2.12
C PHE A 60 -6.58 9.61 -2.88
N THR A 61 -5.66 8.83 -3.45
CA THR A 61 -4.44 9.37 -4.08
C THR A 61 -4.55 9.56 -5.59
N ASN A 62 -5.53 8.92 -6.22
CA ASN A 62 -5.68 8.78 -7.67
C ASN A 62 -4.44 8.14 -8.36
N GLU A 63 -3.79 7.20 -7.65
CA GLU A 63 -2.55 6.53 -8.08
C GLU A 63 -2.72 5.00 -8.10
N THR A 64 -1.77 4.31 -8.76
CA THR A 64 -1.66 2.85 -8.66
C THR A 64 -1.20 2.45 -7.27
N VAL A 65 -1.96 1.57 -6.61
CA VAL A 65 -1.69 1.14 -5.24
C VAL A 65 -1.40 -0.35 -5.15
N LEU A 66 -0.34 -0.69 -4.43
CA LEU A 66 -0.07 -2.03 -3.93
C LEU A 66 -0.43 -2.07 -2.45
N ALA A 67 -1.16 -3.09 -2.02
CA ALA A 67 -1.47 -3.33 -0.61
C ALA A 67 -1.15 -4.78 -0.25
N ASP A 68 -0.86 -4.99 1.02
CA ASP A 68 -0.59 -6.29 1.61
C ASP A 68 -1.32 -6.38 2.96
N ASP A 69 -1.82 -7.57 3.29
CA ASP A 69 -2.39 -7.86 4.60
C ASP A 69 -1.86 -9.17 5.16
N SER A 70 -1.53 -9.18 6.46
CA SER A 70 -0.94 -10.34 7.12
C SER A 70 -1.37 -10.40 8.59
N GLY A 71 -1.56 -11.61 9.12
CA GLY A 71 -1.76 -11.90 10.54
C GLY A 71 -0.81 -12.98 11.03
#